data_AF-A0A915YS92-F1
#
_entry.id   AF-A0A915YS92-F1
#
_cell.length_a   1.000
_cell.length_b   1.000
_cell.length_c   1.000
_cell.angle_alpha   90.00
_cell.angle_beta   90.00
_cell.angle_gamma   90.00
#
_symmetry.space_group_name_H-M   'P 1'
#
loop_
_entity.id
_entity.type
_entity.pdbx_description
1 polymer ?
#
loop_
_entity_poly.entity_id
_entity_poly.type
_entity_poly.pdbx_seq_one_letter_code
_entity_poly.pdbx_strand_id
1 'polypeptide(L)'
;MFIRKLCIILILSAIVKISISYRQYPQHKVNYKYRGYLKDMIDSCVNFIDWQQNVAYRQCYNYTESRMLSGEETSPFWSVGYQLCTKVKNFPHDRVLCTDSFFWWDDFVGKKFCDDMHLHIKGFDYKLSWTRNNINENENCVYLN
;
A
#
# COMPACT_ATOMS: atom_id res chain seq x y z
N MET A 1 41.29 31.16 -2.80
CA MET A 1 39.82 31.31 -2.87
C MET A 1 39.04 30.06 -3.30
N PHE A 2 39.66 29.07 -3.97
CA PHE A 2 38.97 27.87 -4.48
C PHE A 2 38.56 26.84 -3.41
N ILE A 3 39.43 26.60 -2.41
CA ILE A 3 39.19 25.58 -1.36
C ILE A 3 37.94 25.91 -0.51
N ARG A 4 37.70 27.19 -0.23
CA ARG A 4 36.52 27.66 0.51
C ARG A 4 35.21 27.39 -0.23
N LYS A 5 35.19 27.57 -1.57
CA LYS A 5 34.01 27.27 -2.39
C LYS A 5 33.74 25.76 -2.49
N LEU A 6 34.79 24.93 -2.57
CA LEU A 6 34.64 23.47 -2.61
C LEU A 6 34.05 22.90 -1.30
N CYS A 7 34.52 23.36 -0.14
CA CYS A 7 33.96 22.92 1.14
C CYS A 7 32.49 23.30 1.30
N ILE A 8 32.08 24.49 0.86
CA ILE A 8 30.68 24.93 0.92
C ILE A 8 29.78 24.03 0.05
N ILE A 9 30.23 23.63 -1.14
CA ILE A 9 29.49 22.72 -2.04
C ILE A 9 29.37 21.31 -1.44
N LEU A 10 30.43 20.81 -0.79
CA LEU A 10 30.41 19.51 -0.13
C LEU A 10 29.49 19.48 1.10
N ILE A 11 29.46 20.57 1.87
CA ILE A 11 28.55 20.72 3.02
C ILE A 11 27.10 20.83 2.54
N LEU A 12 26.81 21.62 1.50
CA LEU A 12 25.47 21.72 0.92
C LEU A 12 24.98 20.38 0.35
N SER A 13 25.82 19.63 -0.34
CA SER A 13 25.44 18.31 -0.88
C SER A 13 25.26 17.25 0.22
N ALA A 14 26.02 17.32 1.31
CA ALA A 14 25.80 16.49 2.49
C ALA A 14 24.47 16.85 3.19
N ILE A 15 24.17 18.13 3.37
CA ILE A 15 22.90 18.59 3.97
C ILE A 15 21.70 18.19 3.11
N VAL A 16 21.81 18.30 1.78
CA VAL A 16 20.76 17.84 0.85
C VAL A 16 20.57 16.32 0.95
N LYS A 17 21.64 15.52 1.01
CA LYS A 17 21.53 14.07 1.21
C LYS A 17 20.89 13.70 2.55
N ILE A 18 21.22 14.42 3.63
CA ILE A 18 20.62 14.20 4.96
C ILE A 18 19.15 14.60 4.94
N SER A 19 18.78 15.72 4.30
CA SER A 19 17.38 16.14 4.15
C SER A 19 16.52 15.14 3.37
N ILE A 20 17.08 14.49 2.34
CA ILE A 20 16.38 13.46 1.57
C ILE A 20 16.12 12.20 2.43
N SER A 21 16.98 11.91 3.41
CA SER A 21 16.87 10.72 4.26
C SER A 21 15.79 10.81 5.35
N TYR A 22 15.22 11.99 5.62
CA TYR A 22 14.21 12.20 6.67
C TYR A 22 12.88 12.76 6.12
N ARG A 23 12.51 12.38 4.90
CA ARG A 23 11.20 12.76 4.36
C ARG A 23 10.11 11.97 5.10
N GLN A 24 9.48 12.62 6.07
CA GLN A 24 8.33 12.10 6.79
C GLN A 24 7.06 12.56 6.09
N TYR A 25 6.17 11.61 5.85
CA TYR A 25 4.83 11.77 5.32
C TYR A 25 3.83 11.52 6.44
N PRO A 26 2.64 12.16 6.37
CA PRO A 26 1.52 11.79 7.22
C PRO A 26 1.25 10.29 7.18
N GLN A 27 0.88 9.72 8.32
CA GLN A 27 0.43 8.33 8.36
C GLN A 27 -1.03 8.26 7.89
N HIS A 28 -1.34 7.24 7.12
CA HIS A 28 -2.66 7.00 6.54
C HIS A 28 -3.20 5.65 6.98
N LYS A 29 -4.52 5.54 7.10
CA LYS A 29 -5.19 4.26 7.36
C LYS A 29 -5.66 3.64 6.06
N VAL A 30 -5.27 2.40 5.84
CA VAL A 30 -5.63 1.57 4.69
C VAL A 30 -6.59 0.50 5.19
N ASN A 31 -7.86 0.68 4.89
CA ASN A 31 -8.89 -0.29 5.20
C ASN A 31 -9.26 -1.02 3.91
N TYR A 32 -9.36 -2.33 3.99
CA TYR A 32 -9.67 -3.15 2.82
C TYR A 32 -10.67 -4.23 3.18
N LYS A 33 -11.50 -4.60 2.20
CA LYS A 33 -12.43 -5.73 2.30
C LYS A 33 -12.42 -6.53 1.02
N TYR A 34 -12.27 -7.84 1.15
CA TYR A 34 -12.36 -8.80 0.07
C TYR A 34 -13.76 -9.43 -0.01
N ARG A 35 -14.25 -9.59 -1.23
CA ARG A 35 -15.52 -10.25 -1.56
C ARG A 35 -15.44 -11.01 -2.89
N GLY A 36 -16.48 -11.77 -3.20
CA GLY A 36 -16.54 -12.65 -4.37
C GLY A 36 -16.05 -14.05 -4.05
N TYR A 37 -15.23 -14.63 -4.92
CA TYR A 37 -14.74 -16.00 -4.76
C TYR A 37 -13.45 -16.05 -3.94
N LEU A 38 -13.56 -16.23 -2.63
CA LEU A 38 -12.45 -16.10 -1.67
C LEU A 38 -11.88 -17.45 -1.21
N LYS A 39 -12.48 -18.57 -1.64
CA LYS A 39 -12.17 -19.92 -1.14
C LYS A 39 -10.70 -20.31 -1.33
N ASP A 40 -10.09 -19.86 -2.42
CA ASP A 40 -8.72 -20.20 -2.79
C ASP A 40 -7.73 -19.10 -2.43
N MET A 41 -8.15 -18.07 -1.68
CA MET A 41 -7.29 -16.98 -1.25
C MET A 41 -6.39 -17.44 -0.09
N ILE A 42 -5.08 -17.32 -0.23
CA ILE A 42 -4.07 -17.79 0.74
C ILE A 42 -3.67 -16.67 1.70
N ASP A 43 -3.47 -15.47 1.17
CA ASP A 43 -3.06 -14.30 1.94
C ASP A 43 -3.68 -13.01 1.38
N SER A 44 -3.65 -11.97 2.22
CA SER A 44 -3.92 -10.59 1.83
C SER A 44 -2.82 -9.71 2.40
N CYS A 45 -2.22 -8.85 1.59
CA CYS A 45 -1.10 -8.02 1.99
C CYS A 45 -1.28 -6.56 1.59
N VAL A 46 -0.89 -5.66 2.48
CA VAL A 46 -0.66 -4.24 2.20
C VAL A 46 0.83 -4.05 1.95
N ASN A 47 1.19 -3.72 0.70
CA ASN A 47 2.55 -3.35 0.34
C ASN A 47 2.69 -1.83 0.45
N PHE A 48 3.53 -1.34 1.35
CA PHE A 48 3.84 0.09 1.46
C PHE A 48 5.01 0.47 0.56
N ILE A 49 4.85 1.62 -0.10
CA ILE A 49 5.72 2.08 -1.19
C ILE A 49 6.62 3.20 -0.68
N ASP A 50 7.92 3.09 -0.95
CA ASP A 50 8.90 4.13 -0.62
C ASP A 50 8.94 5.25 -1.66
N TRP A 51 9.70 6.30 -1.37
CA TRP A 51 9.83 7.46 -2.26
C TRP A 51 10.42 7.12 -3.65
N GLN A 52 11.13 6.00 -3.77
CA GLN A 52 11.64 5.48 -5.05
C GLN A 52 10.59 4.67 -5.81
N GLN A 53 9.36 4.62 -5.30
CA GLN A 53 8.23 3.87 -5.83
C GLN A 53 8.43 2.34 -5.76
N ASN A 54 9.28 1.87 -4.86
CA ASN A 54 9.50 0.45 -4.62
C ASN A 54 8.67 -0.04 -3.43
N VAL A 55 8.27 -1.32 -3.46
CA VAL A 55 7.70 -1.98 -2.28
C VAL A 55 8.81 -2.17 -1.26
N ALA A 56 8.79 -1.39 -0.18
CA ALA A 56 9.80 -1.41 0.87
C ALA A 56 9.36 -2.15 2.13
N TYR A 57 8.05 -2.24 2.36
CA TYR A 57 7.49 -2.99 3.47
C TYR A 57 6.19 -3.67 3.07
N ARG A 58 5.96 -4.87 3.61
CA ARG A 58 4.78 -5.67 3.32
C ARG A 58 4.22 -6.19 4.63
N GLN A 59 2.95 -5.91 4.86
CA GLN A 59 2.20 -6.40 5.99
C GLN A 59 1.14 -7.38 5.47
N CYS A 60 1.26 -8.65 5.84
CA CYS A 60 0.40 -9.73 5.34
C CYS A 60 -0.39 -10.40 6.46
N TYR A 61 -1.61 -10.79 6.11
CA TYR A 61 -2.46 -11.65 6.91
C TYR A 61 -2.60 -13.01 6.24
N ASN A 62 -2.37 -14.08 6.99
CA ASN A 62 -2.45 -15.47 6.52
C ASN A 62 -3.57 -16.22 7.28
N TYR A 63 -4.19 -17.16 6.56
CA TYR A 63 -5.21 -18.20 6.79
C TYR A 63 -5.64 -18.66 8.20
N THR A 64 -5.63 -17.82 9.24
CA THR A 64 -6.18 -18.21 10.56
C THR A 64 -7.49 -17.53 10.95
N GLU A 65 -7.90 -16.39 10.35
CA GLU A 65 -9.08 -15.64 10.82
C GLU A 65 -9.78 -14.78 9.73
N SER A 66 -10.99 -14.29 10.07
CA SER A 66 -11.80 -13.30 9.33
C SER A 66 -11.02 -12.04 8.88
N ARG A 67 -9.88 -11.76 9.52
CA ARG A 67 -8.95 -10.68 9.19
C ARG A 67 -8.36 -10.76 7.78
N MET A 68 -8.27 -11.94 7.18
CA MET A 68 -7.81 -12.08 5.79
C MET A 68 -8.80 -11.47 4.79
N LEU A 69 -10.07 -11.40 5.17
CA LEU A 69 -11.13 -10.85 4.32
C LEU A 69 -11.35 -9.35 4.57
N SER A 70 -10.92 -8.83 5.71
CA SER A 70 -11.02 -7.41 6.00
C SER A 70 -10.00 -6.99 7.03
N GLY A 71 -9.33 -5.86 6.81
CA GLY A 71 -8.34 -5.34 7.74
C GLY A 71 -8.19 -3.85 7.64
N GLU A 72 -7.49 -3.28 8.63
CA GLU A 72 -7.06 -1.89 8.62
C GLU A 72 -5.59 -1.86 8.99
N GLU A 73 -4.80 -1.14 8.20
CA GLU A 73 -3.37 -0.95 8.42
C GLU A 73 -3.01 0.52 8.46
N THR A 74 -2.08 0.88 9.34
CA THR A 74 -1.54 2.25 9.40
C THR A 74 -0.22 2.31 8.65
N SER A 75 -0.09 3.25 7.72
CA SER A 75 1.11 3.39 6.93
C SER A 75 2.31 3.83 7.79
N PRO A 76 3.53 3.36 7.47
CA PRO A 76 4.74 3.94 8.03
C PRO A 76 4.88 5.41 7.64
N PHE A 77 5.51 6.21 8.49
CA PHE A 77 5.75 7.65 8.26
C PHE A 77 6.64 7.94 7.03
N TRP A 78 7.34 6.96 6.47
CA TRP A 78 8.17 7.15 5.28
C TRP A 78 7.43 6.78 3.98
N SER A 79 6.25 6.17 4.10
CA SER A 79 5.52 5.63 2.96
C SER A 79 4.86 6.73 2.13
N VAL A 80 5.08 6.70 0.82
CA VAL A 80 4.42 7.60 -0.14
C VAL A 80 3.18 6.97 -0.77
N GLY A 81 2.95 5.68 -0.53
CA GLY A 81 1.90 4.95 -1.20
C GLY A 81 1.67 3.55 -0.68
N TYR A 82 0.75 2.85 -1.32
CA TYR A 82 0.52 1.43 -1.09
C TYR A 82 0.03 0.72 -2.33
N GLN A 83 0.08 -0.60 -2.25
CA GLN A 83 -0.54 -1.52 -3.20
C GLN A 83 -1.12 -2.69 -2.40
N LEU A 84 -2.39 -3.01 -2.62
CA LEU A 84 -2.99 -4.22 -2.07
C LEU A 84 -2.70 -5.39 -3.00
N CYS A 85 -2.28 -6.51 -2.41
CA CYS A 85 -2.05 -7.76 -3.11
C CYS A 85 -2.69 -8.93 -2.36
N THR A 86 -3.07 -9.96 -3.11
CA THR A 86 -3.52 -11.23 -2.57
C THR A 86 -2.89 -12.37 -3.34
N LYS A 87 -2.44 -13.41 -2.62
CA LYS A 87 -2.08 -14.68 -3.22
C LYS A 87 -3.31 -15.58 -3.27
N VAL A 88 -3.53 -16.18 -4.42
CA VAL A 88 -4.57 -17.19 -4.64
C VAL A 88 -3.92 -18.51 -5.04
N LYS A 89 -4.46 -19.61 -4.51
CA LYS A 89 -4.12 -20.97 -4.91
C LYS A 89 -4.60 -21.17 -6.34
N ASN A 90 -3.66 -21.40 -7.25
CA ASN A 90 -3.97 -21.70 -8.64
C ASN A 90 -3.10 -22.85 -9.12
N PHE A 91 -3.60 -23.65 -10.06
CA PHE A 91 -2.84 -24.77 -10.63
C PHE A 91 -2.25 -24.36 -11.98
N PRO A 92 -0.96 -24.61 -12.26
CA PRO A 92 0.02 -25.37 -11.46
C PRO A 92 0.76 -24.58 -10.38
N HIS A 93 0.64 -23.25 -10.35
CA HIS A 93 1.34 -22.38 -9.40
C HIS A 93 0.40 -21.33 -8.82
N ASP A 94 0.61 -21.02 -7.54
CA ASP A 94 -0.04 -19.89 -6.89
C ASP A 94 0.20 -18.60 -7.66
N ARG A 95 -0.80 -17.72 -7.63
CA ARG A 95 -0.75 -16.44 -8.33
C ARG A 95 -0.88 -15.30 -7.33
N VAL A 96 -0.09 -14.26 -7.53
CA VAL A 96 -0.26 -12.99 -6.81
C VAL A 96 -1.01 -12.01 -7.71
N LEU A 97 -2.12 -11.49 -7.20
CA LEU A 97 -2.93 -10.47 -7.84
C LEU A 97 -2.78 -9.18 -7.03
N CYS A 98 -2.45 -8.09 -7.70
CA CYS A 98 -2.27 -6.79 -7.06
C CYS A 98 -3.14 -5.73 -7.73
N THR A 99 -3.51 -4.74 -6.94
CA THR A 99 -4.03 -3.45 -7.42
C THR A 99 -2.93 -2.63 -8.08
N ASP A 100 -3.30 -1.53 -8.72
CA ASP A 100 -2.33 -0.49 -9.06
C ASP A 100 -1.78 0.18 -7.81
N SER A 101 -0.53 0.64 -7.88
CA SER A 101 0.05 1.48 -6.84
C SER A 101 -0.73 2.77 -6.66
N PHE A 102 -1.04 3.11 -5.42
CA PHE A 102 -1.63 4.39 -5.06
C PHE A 102 -0.65 5.21 -4.26
N PHE A 103 -0.67 6.52 -4.50
CA PHE A 103 0.23 7.46 -3.84
C PHE A 103 -0.57 8.59 -3.20
N TRP A 104 -0.22 8.92 -1.96
CA TRP A 104 -1.01 9.83 -1.11
C TRP A 104 -0.63 11.32 -1.26
N TRP A 105 -0.11 11.75 -2.42
CA TRP A 105 0.49 13.09 -2.60
C TRP A 105 -0.39 14.25 -2.09
N ASP A 106 0.28 15.21 -1.44
CA ASP A 106 -0.07 16.57 -0.96
C ASP A 106 -1.44 16.89 -0.31
N ASP A 107 -2.50 16.07 -0.40
CA ASP A 107 -3.87 16.50 0.03
C ASP A 107 -4.65 15.49 0.90
N PHE A 108 -4.00 14.49 1.48
CA PHE A 108 -4.71 13.38 2.16
C PHE A 108 -4.42 13.19 3.65
N VAL A 109 -3.92 14.23 4.33
CA VAL A 109 -3.71 14.20 5.80
C VAL A 109 -5.02 13.90 6.52
N GLY A 110 -5.02 12.92 7.44
CA GLY A 110 -6.22 12.54 8.20
C GLY A 110 -7.30 11.86 7.35
N LYS A 111 -6.91 11.22 6.24
CA LYS A 111 -7.80 10.40 5.41
C LYS A 111 -7.60 8.91 5.70
N LYS A 112 -8.71 8.18 5.54
CA LYS A 112 -8.76 6.72 5.51
C LYS A 112 -9.13 6.29 4.09
N PHE A 113 -8.41 5.29 3.60
CA PHE A 113 -8.57 4.73 2.27
C PHE A 113 -9.32 3.42 2.40
N CYS A 114 -10.50 3.32 1.79
CA CYS A 114 -11.36 2.15 1.85
C CYS A 114 -11.33 1.46 0.49
N ASP A 115 -10.67 0.30 0.42
CA ASP A 115 -10.57 -0.50 -0.80
C ASP A 115 -11.53 -1.68 -0.75
N ASP A 116 -12.49 -1.69 -1.67
CA ASP A 116 -13.35 -2.83 -1.93
C ASP A 116 -12.71 -3.72 -3.00
N MET A 117 -12.34 -4.93 -2.62
CA MET A 117 -11.57 -5.89 -3.42
C MET A 117 -12.48 -7.05 -3.84
N HIS A 118 -12.77 -7.17 -5.14
CA HIS A 118 -13.62 -8.22 -5.68
C HIS A 118 -12.79 -9.24 -6.46
N LEU A 119 -12.68 -10.44 -5.91
CA LEU A 119 -12.03 -11.57 -6.57
C LEU A 119 -13.04 -12.35 -7.42
N HIS A 120 -12.80 -12.42 -8.72
CA HIS A 120 -13.64 -13.11 -9.69
C HIS A 120 -12.95 -14.37 -10.22
N ILE A 121 -13.75 -15.39 -10.54
CA ILE A 121 -13.34 -16.46 -11.45
C ILE A 121 -13.66 -16.00 -12.88
N LYS A 122 -12.65 -15.99 -13.76
CA LYS A 122 -12.78 -15.69 -15.18
C LYS A 122 -12.26 -16.89 -15.99
N GLY A 123 -13.16 -17.81 -16.32
CA GLY A 123 -12.79 -19.08 -16.95
C GLY A 123 -12.07 -19.98 -15.96
N PHE A 124 -10.84 -20.40 -16.26
CA PHE A 124 -9.97 -21.19 -15.38
C PHE A 124 -9.00 -20.33 -14.55
N ASP A 125 -9.16 -19.01 -14.56
CA ASP A 125 -8.22 -18.07 -13.96
C ASP A 125 -8.92 -17.09 -13.02
N TYR A 126 -8.13 -16.39 -12.21
CA TYR A 126 -8.61 -15.38 -11.27
C TYR A 126 -8.40 -13.97 -11.80
N LYS A 127 -9.36 -13.09 -11.53
CA LYS A 127 -9.22 -11.65 -11.75
C LYS A 127 -9.56 -10.90 -10.48
N LEU A 128 -8.69 -9.99 -10.09
CA LEU A 128 -8.97 -9.01 -9.03
C LEU A 128 -9.50 -7.72 -9.66
N SER A 129 -10.67 -7.29 -9.24
CA SER A 129 -11.21 -5.95 -9.50
C SER A 129 -11.23 -5.20 -8.18
N TRP A 130 -11.06 -3.88 -8.20
CA TRP A 130 -11.11 -3.09 -6.98
C TRP A 130 -11.74 -1.73 -7.22
N THR A 131 -12.29 -1.15 -6.16
CA THR A 131 -12.69 0.25 -6.11
C THR A 131 -12.20 0.86 -4.81
N ARG A 132 -11.83 2.14 -4.87
CA ARG A 132 -11.33 2.88 -3.72
C ARG A 132 -12.22 4.06 -3.44
N ASN A 133 -12.50 4.29 -2.17
CA ASN A 133 -13.08 5.53 -1.68
C ASN A 133 -12.21 6.11 -0.57
N ASN A 134 -12.06 7.44 -0.56
CA ASN A 134 -11.27 8.14 0.44
C ASN A 134 -12.24 8.89 1.35
N ILE A 135 -12.19 8.59 2.65
CA ILE A 135 -13.07 9.17 3.65
C ILE A 135 -12.26 9.84 4.76
N ASN A 136 -12.92 10.58 5.65
CA ASN A 136 -12.25 11.11 6.82
C ASN A 136 -11.85 9.98 7.77
N GLU A 137 -10.77 10.16 8.54
CA GLU A 137 -10.23 9.09 9.39
C GLU A 137 -11.25 8.50 10.39
N ASN A 138 -12.17 9.34 10.87
CA ASN A 138 -13.19 8.96 11.86
C ASN A 138 -14.45 8.33 11.23
N GLU A 139 -14.54 8.31 9.90
CA GLU A 139 -15.66 7.70 9.20
C GLU A 139 -15.45 6.19 9.01
N ASN A 140 -16.57 5.47 8.91
CA ASN A 140 -16.57 4.03 8.66
C ASN A 140 -16.59 3.75 7.16
N CYS A 141 -15.77 2.80 6.72
CA CYS A 141 -15.79 2.35 5.33
C CYS A 141 -17.12 1.66 5.01
N VAL A 142 -17.71 2.04 3.87
CA VAL A 142 -18.88 1.37 3.30
C VAL A 142 -18.43 0.63 2.06
N TYR A 143 -18.72 -0.67 2.05
CA TYR A 143 -18.34 -1.58 0.97
C TYR A 143 -19.58 -2.02 0.19
N LEU A 144 -19.40 -2.35 -1.08
CA LEU A 144 -20.45 -2.99 -1.84
C LEU A 144 -20.75 -4.36 -1.25
N ASN A 145 -22.03 -4.73 -1.19
CA ASN A 145 -22.48 -6.05 -0.77
C ASN A 145 -22.18 -7.09 -1.85
#